data_AF-A0A7S1U021-F1
#
_entry.id   AF-A0A7S1U021-F1
#
_cell.length_a   1.000
_cell.length_b   1.000
_cell.length_c   1.000
_cell.angle_alpha   90.00
_cell.angle_beta   90.00
_cell.angle_gamma   90.00
#
_symmetry.space_group_name_H-M   'P 1'
#
loop_
_entity.id
_entity.type
_entity.pdbx_description
1 polymer ?
#
loop_
_entity_poly.entity_id
_entity_poly.type
_entity_poly.pdbx_seq_one_letter_code
_entity_poly.pdbx_strand_id
1 'polypeptide(L)'
;EVARMLLDVEEAEFFVMTENRQALRKVVSRDGVDGGNSGDRSSLDSLDGIGGDGSSADSNPVKGGEEEAAEFALGEGLVGAVAKSSHTIVISDTAVDETYDAEVDDKISDEKIRSIVCTPIINFRGDVVGVMC
;
A
#
# COMPACT_ATOMS: atom_id res chain seq x y z
N GLU A 1 7.17 18.81 20.35
CA GLU A 1 6.22 18.85 19.23
C GLU A 1 5.81 17.48 18.72
N VAL A 2 6.74 16.63 18.27
CA VAL A 2 6.44 15.32 17.65
C VAL A 2 5.48 14.43 18.47
N ALA A 3 5.65 14.37 19.79
CA ALA A 3 4.79 13.57 20.66
C ALA A 3 3.33 14.06 20.73
N ARG A 4 3.05 15.34 20.41
CA ARG A 4 1.67 15.84 20.33
C ARG A 4 1.02 15.46 19.00
N MET A 5 1.76 15.59 17.90
CA MET A 5 1.30 15.11 16.59
C MET A 5 0.99 13.61 16.60
N LEU A 6 1.83 12.80 17.24
CA LEU A 6 1.58 11.35 17.36
C LEU A 6 0.31 11.00 18.14
N LEU A 7 -0.20 11.90 18.99
CA LEU A 7 -1.45 11.70 19.73
C LEU A 7 -2.67 12.16 18.91
N ASP A 8 -2.47 13.01 17.91
CA ASP A 8 -3.51 13.54 17.03
C ASP A 8 -3.54 12.82 15.66
N VAL A 9 -2.87 11.66 15.53
CA VAL A 9 -2.94 10.83 14.33
C VAL A 9 -4.34 10.25 14.22
N GLU A 10 -5.11 10.73 13.25
CA GLU A 10 -6.48 10.27 13.00
C GLU A 10 -6.50 8.90 12.29
N GLU A 11 -5.57 8.69 11.34
CA GLU A 11 -5.44 7.45 10.57
C GLU A 11 -3.97 7.09 10.36
N ALA A 12 -3.67 5.78 10.30
CA ALA A 12 -2.33 5.27 10.06
C ALA A 12 -2.32 4.39 8.81
N GLU A 13 -1.42 4.71 7.90
CA GLU A 13 -1.21 4.07 6.60
C GLU A 13 0.10 3.28 6.58
N PHE A 14 -0.02 1.97 6.34
CA PHE A 14 1.12 1.06 6.39
C PHE A 14 1.62 0.72 4.99
N PHE A 15 2.93 0.80 4.80
CA PHE A 15 3.60 0.44 3.55
C PHE A 15 4.65 -0.63 3.82
N VAL A 16 4.63 -1.70 3.02
CA VAL A 16 5.58 -2.82 3.16
C VAL A 16 6.52 -2.85 1.97
N MET A 17 7.80 -3.06 2.25
CA MET A 17 8.82 -3.23 1.22
C MET A 17 8.50 -4.44 0.34
N THR A 18 8.56 -4.26 -0.98
CA THR A 18 8.37 -5.35 -1.93
C THR A 18 9.50 -6.38 -1.85
N GLU A 19 9.27 -7.59 -2.38
CA GLU A 19 10.27 -8.67 -2.36
C GLU A 19 11.57 -8.30 -3.08
N ASN A 20 11.48 -7.54 -4.17
CA ASN A 20 12.66 -7.06 -4.91
C ASN A 20 13.35 -5.86 -4.24
N ARG A 21 12.81 -5.34 -3.12
CA ARG A 21 13.32 -4.19 -2.35
C ARG A 21 13.53 -2.92 -3.18
N GLN A 22 12.72 -2.72 -4.22
CA GLN A 22 12.80 -1.52 -5.06
C GLN A 22 11.65 -0.54 -4.83
N ALA A 23 10.60 -0.98 -4.14
CA ALA A 23 9.41 -0.19 -3.89
C ALA A 23 8.74 -0.57 -2.56
N LEU A 24 7.77 0.25 -2.16
CA LEU A 24 6.84 -0.03 -1.07
C LEU A 24 5.42 -0.07 -1.60
N ARG A 25 4.62 -1.00 -1.09
CA ARG A 25 3.20 -1.14 -1.44
C ARG A 25 2.34 -0.86 -0.22
N LYS A 26 1.27 -0.08 -0.41
CA LYS A 26 0.25 0.17 0.62
C LYS A 26 -0.38 -1.15 1.05
N VAL A 27 -0.46 -1.36 2.36
CA VAL A 27 -1.18 -2.48 2.96
C VAL A 27 -2.65 -2.09 3.00
N VAL A 28 -3.39 -2.52 1.99
CA VAL A 28 -4.84 -2.33 1.97
C VAL A 28 -5.44 -3.26 3.02
N SER A 29 -6.03 -2.68 4.06
CA SER A 29 -6.92 -3.43 4.96
C SER A 29 -8.04 -3.98 4.09
N ARG A 30 -8.20 -5.31 4.04
CA ARG A 30 -9.44 -5.91 3.55
C ARG A 30 -10.52 -5.48 4.52
N ASP A 31 -11.14 -4.32 4.28
CA ASP A 31 -12.45 -4.07 4.83
C ASP A 31 -13.31 -5.25 4.42
N GLY A 32 -13.91 -5.87 5.44
CA GLY A 32 -14.61 -7.12 5.30
C GLY A 32 -15.55 -7.06 4.10
N VAL A 33 -15.43 -8.07 3.25
CA VAL A 33 -16.50 -8.48 2.35
C VAL A 33 -17.77 -8.56 3.20
N ASP A 34 -18.64 -7.57 3.07
CA ASP A 34 -20.06 -7.78 3.31
C ASP A 34 -20.85 -7.24 2.14
N GLY A 35 -21.42 -8.18 1.39
CA GLY A 35 -22.04 -7.92 0.10
C GLY A 35 -22.10 -9.10 -0.86
N GLY A 36 -22.11 -10.33 -0.34
CA GLY A 36 -22.71 -11.50 -1.00
C GLY A 36 -22.24 -11.89 -2.41
N ASN A 37 -21.36 -12.88 -2.48
CA ASN A 37 -21.70 -14.10 -3.21
C ASN A 37 -20.99 -15.29 -2.56
N SER A 38 -21.80 -16.21 -2.04
CA SER A 38 -21.37 -17.54 -1.63
C SER A 38 -20.77 -18.30 -2.80
N GLY A 39 -19.56 -18.79 -2.62
CA GLY A 39 -18.93 -19.79 -3.48
C GLY A 39 -17.56 -19.30 -3.97
N ASP A 40 -16.45 -19.96 -3.74
CA ASP A 40 -16.24 -21.25 -3.13
C ASP A 40 -14.79 -21.30 -2.67
N ARG A 41 -14.59 -22.26 -1.78
CA ARG A 41 -13.35 -22.69 -1.16
C ARG A 41 -12.21 -22.90 -2.17
N SER A 42 -10.97 -22.66 -1.70
CA SER A 42 -9.76 -23.41 -2.06
C SER A 42 -9.40 -23.55 -3.55
N SER A 43 -8.52 -22.69 -4.07
CA SER A 43 -7.64 -23.09 -5.20
C SER A 43 -6.40 -23.80 -4.66
N LEU A 44 -6.63 -25.03 -4.21
CA LEU A 44 -5.61 -26.03 -4.02
C LEU A 44 -6.18 -27.34 -4.59
N ASP A 45 -6.35 -27.40 -5.91
CA ASP A 45 -6.69 -28.64 -6.61
C ASP A 45 -5.84 -28.78 -7.88
N SER A 46 -4.78 -29.57 -7.69
CA SER A 46 -4.41 -30.76 -8.47
C SER A 46 -4.50 -30.71 -10.00
N LEU A 47 -3.32 -30.91 -10.59
CA LEU A 47 -3.11 -31.49 -11.92
C LEU A 47 -4.04 -32.70 -12.15
N ASP A 48 -4.89 -32.64 -13.18
CA ASP A 48 -5.18 -33.83 -13.98
C ASP A 48 -5.50 -33.41 -15.42
N GLY A 49 -4.86 -34.08 -16.37
CA GLY A 49 -5.11 -33.88 -17.79
C GLY A 49 -5.80 -35.11 -18.36
N ILE A 50 -7.00 -34.96 -18.91
CA ILE A 50 -7.53 -35.78 -20.02
C ILE A 50 -8.44 -34.85 -20.84
N GLY A 51 -8.35 -34.93 -22.17
CA GLY A 51 -8.91 -33.98 -23.13
C GLY A 51 -10.44 -33.97 -23.30
N GLY A 52 -10.90 -33.03 -24.12
CA GLY A 52 -12.28 -32.91 -24.55
C GLY A 52 -12.50 -31.60 -25.32
N ASP A 53 -12.87 -31.76 -26.58
CA ASP A 53 -13.35 -30.78 -27.55
C ASP A 53 -14.74 -30.21 -27.18
N GLY A 54 -14.98 -28.92 -27.46
CA GLY A 54 -16.34 -28.38 -27.42
C GLY A 54 -16.45 -26.88 -27.19
N SER A 55 -17.14 -26.22 -28.12
CA SER A 55 -17.33 -24.77 -28.26
C SER A 55 -18.08 -24.04 -27.12
N SER A 56 -17.92 -22.71 -27.18
CA SER A 56 -18.80 -21.64 -26.67
C SER A 56 -18.83 -21.40 -25.17
N ALA A 57 -18.07 -20.40 -24.74
CA ALA A 57 -18.53 -19.41 -23.78
C ALA A 57 -17.84 -18.09 -24.11
N ASP A 58 -18.63 -17.02 -24.20
CA ASP A 58 -18.16 -15.63 -24.25
C ASP A 58 -17.32 -15.35 -22.99
N SER A 59 -16.03 -15.67 -23.04
CA SER A 59 -15.07 -15.25 -22.02
C SER A 59 -14.65 -13.82 -22.34
N ASN A 60 -15.52 -12.86 -22.01
CA ASN A 60 -15.01 -11.55 -21.68
C ASN A 60 -14.06 -11.78 -20.49
N PRO A 61 -12.75 -11.51 -20.58
CA PRO A 61 -11.92 -11.55 -19.39
C PRO A 61 -12.57 -10.56 -18.42
N VAL A 62 -13.06 -11.07 -17.30
CA VAL A 62 -13.36 -10.22 -16.15
C VAL A 62 -12.02 -9.59 -15.83
N LYS A 63 -11.83 -8.34 -16.27
CA LYS A 63 -10.85 -7.45 -15.68
C LYS A 63 -11.32 -7.31 -14.24
N GLY A 64 -10.84 -8.22 -13.37
CA GLY A 64 -10.77 -7.92 -11.97
C GLY A 64 -10.05 -6.59 -11.92
N GLY A 65 -10.74 -5.55 -11.44
CA GLY A 65 -10.04 -4.35 -11.03
C GLY A 65 -9.06 -4.82 -9.98
N GLU A 66 -7.82 -5.01 -10.37
CA GLU A 66 -6.72 -4.87 -9.44
C GLU A 66 -6.89 -3.44 -8.96
N GLU A 67 -7.49 -3.27 -7.79
CA GLU A 67 -7.37 -2.02 -7.06
C GLU A 67 -5.87 -1.85 -6.89
N GLU A 68 -5.29 -1.01 -7.75
CA GLU A 68 -3.85 -0.85 -7.91
C GLU A 68 -3.34 -0.21 -6.61
N ALA A 69 -3.02 -1.06 -5.63
CA ALA A 69 -2.55 -0.62 -4.33
C ALA A 69 -1.36 0.31 -4.54
N ALA A 70 -1.43 1.52 -3.98
CA ALA A 70 -0.42 2.55 -4.18
C ALA A 70 1.00 1.98 -3.98
N GLU A 71 1.84 2.16 -4.99
CA GLU A 71 3.24 1.73 -5.01
C GLU A 71 4.16 2.94 -5.12
N PHE A 72 5.19 2.97 -4.27
CA PHE A 72 6.17 4.05 -4.20
C PHE A 72 7.56 3.47 -4.43
N ALA A 73 8.28 3.95 -5.45
CA ALA A 73 9.68 3.57 -5.64
C ALA A 73 10.56 4.10 -4.49
N LEU A 74 11.73 3.49 -4.27
CA LEU A 74 12.68 4.02 -3.29
C LEU A 74 13.13 5.45 -3.62
N GLY A 75 12.82 6.38 -2.71
CA GLY A 75 13.08 7.81 -2.85
C GLY A 75 11.96 8.61 -3.53
N GLU A 76 10.85 7.99 -3.92
CA GLU A 76 9.66 8.66 -4.44
C GLU A 76 8.72 9.08 -3.31
N GLY A 77 8.31 10.34 -3.30
CA GLY A 77 7.44 10.89 -2.27
C GLY A 77 7.99 10.73 -0.85
N LEU A 78 7.17 10.98 0.15
CA LEU A 78 7.51 10.85 1.55
C LEU A 78 7.83 9.39 1.91
N VAL A 79 6.98 8.45 1.50
CA VAL A 79 7.12 7.03 1.82
C VAL A 79 8.45 6.48 1.28
N GLY A 80 8.75 6.73 0.01
CA GLY A 80 10.00 6.31 -0.60
C GLY A 80 11.21 7.03 -0.03
N ALA A 81 11.11 8.33 0.28
CA ALA A 81 12.19 9.10 0.90
C ALA A 81 12.54 8.60 2.31
N VAL A 82 11.53 8.30 3.14
CA VAL A 82 11.72 7.70 4.47
C VAL A 82 12.34 6.32 4.35
N ALA A 83 11.85 5.49 3.42
CA ALA A 83 12.40 4.16 3.22
C ALA A 83 13.88 4.17 2.78
N LYS A 84 14.25 5.12 1.92
CA LYS A 84 15.63 5.28 1.42
C LYS A 84 16.57 5.87 2.47
N SER A 85 16.10 6.83 3.26
CA SER A 85 16.92 7.57 4.22
C SER A 85 16.97 6.92 5.61
N SER A 86 15.98 6.10 5.97
CA SER A 86 15.76 5.59 7.34
C SER A 86 15.59 6.68 8.40
N HIS A 87 15.12 7.88 8.00
CA HIS A 87 14.81 8.98 8.91
C HIS A 87 13.32 9.32 8.87
N THR A 88 12.74 9.61 10.04
CA THR A 88 11.36 10.07 10.16
C THR A 88 11.22 11.47 9.55
N ILE A 89 10.15 11.67 8.76
CA ILE A 89 9.74 12.99 8.26
C ILE A 89 8.45 13.39 8.98
N VAL A 90 8.38 14.66 9.37
CA VAL A 90 7.22 15.26 10.06
C VAL A 90 6.85 16.53 9.34
N ILE A 91 5.62 16.61 8.83
CA ILE A 91 5.06 17.79 8.16
C ILE A 91 3.84 18.25 8.93
N SER A 92 3.87 19.51 9.36
CA SER A 92 2.78 20.12 10.14
C SER A 92 1.68 20.74 9.31
N ASP A 93 1.99 21.16 8.08
CA ASP A 93 1.04 21.73 7.14
C ASP A 93 1.48 21.44 5.70
N THR A 94 0.83 20.50 5.05
CA THR A 94 1.13 20.06 3.68
C THR A 94 0.85 21.14 2.63
N ALA A 95 0.04 22.16 2.95
CA ALA A 95 -0.30 23.21 2.01
C ALA A 95 0.87 24.18 1.74
N VAL A 96 1.86 24.21 2.64
CA VAL A 96 2.99 25.16 2.59
C VAL A 96 4.35 24.49 2.67
N ASP A 97 4.41 23.18 2.90
CA ASP A 97 5.66 22.43 2.99
C ASP A 97 6.18 22.06 1.60
N GLU A 98 7.38 22.54 1.25
CA GLU A 98 7.99 22.31 -0.07
C GLU A 98 8.41 20.85 -0.31
N THR A 99 8.51 20.04 0.76
CA THR A 99 8.86 18.62 0.64
C THR A 99 7.65 17.73 0.36
N TYR A 100 6.44 18.26 0.51
CA TYR A 100 5.20 17.58 0.16
C TYR A 100 4.90 17.72 -1.34
N ASP A 101 4.85 16.61 -2.05
CA ASP A 101 4.48 16.56 -3.47
C ASP A 101 3.06 16.01 -3.61
N ALA A 102 2.08 16.89 -3.77
CA ALA A 102 0.67 16.47 -3.87
C ALA A 102 0.38 15.54 -5.06
N GLU A 103 1.20 15.51 -6.13
CA GLU A 103 0.99 14.58 -7.24
C GLU A 103 1.38 13.13 -6.86
N VAL A 104 2.27 12.98 -5.88
CA VAL A 104 2.82 11.69 -5.44
C VAL A 104 2.23 11.28 -4.09
N ASP A 105 2.25 12.19 -3.11
CA ASP A 105 1.94 11.91 -1.70
C ASP A 105 0.43 11.84 -1.42
N ASP A 106 -0.43 12.45 -2.24
CA ASP A 106 -1.88 12.25 -2.14
C ASP A 106 -2.28 10.78 -2.42
N LYS A 107 -1.38 9.91 -2.90
CA LYS A 107 -1.61 8.45 -3.01
C LYS A 107 -1.48 7.71 -1.68
N ILE A 108 -0.94 8.37 -0.64
CA ILE A 108 -0.72 7.76 0.68
C ILE A 108 -2.07 7.46 1.36
N SER A 109 -3.03 8.38 1.26
CA SER A 109 -4.37 8.29 1.85
C SER A 109 -5.40 8.77 0.83
N ASP A 110 -6.60 8.19 0.88
CA ASP A 110 -7.73 8.65 0.06
C ASP A 110 -8.32 9.98 0.58
N GLU A 111 -7.97 10.37 1.80
CA GLU A 111 -8.35 11.64 2.41
C GLU A 111 -7.29 12.73 2.20
N LYS A 112 -7.71 14.00 2.28
CA LYS A 112 -6.77 15.11 2.13
C LYS A 112 -5.90 15.24 3.38
N ILE A 113 -4.62 14.90 3.21
CA ILE A 113 -3.60 15.01 4.24
C ILE A 113 -3.33 16.50 4.54
N ARG A 114 -3.57 16.93 5.78
CA ARG A 114 -3.21 18.28 6.27
C ARG A 114 -1.85 18.30 6.97
N SER A 115 -1.53 17.23 7.67
CA SER A 115 -0.28 17.02 8.39
C SER A 115 0.02 15.52 8.40
N ILE A 116 1.30 15.15 8.43
CA ILE A 116 1.71 13.75 8.32
C ILE A 116 3.02 13.48 9.06
N VAL A 117 3.13 12.29 9.62
CA VAL A 117 4.37 11.76 10.20
C VAL A 117 4.67 10.43 9.54
N CYS A 118 5.74 10.35 8.76
CA CYS A 118 6.17 9.10 8.14
C CYS A 118 7.44 8.60 8.82
N THR A 119 7.41 7.37 9.35
CA THR A 119 8.49 6.77 10.11
C THR A 119 8.90 5.40 9.55
N PRO A 120 10.20 5.09 9.47
CA PRO A 120 10.64 3.79 8.97
C PRO A 120 10.32 2.69 10.00
N ILE A 121 9.89 1.53 9.50
CA ILE A 121 9.77 0.30 10.28
C ILE A 121 11.07 -0.49 10.05
N ILE A 122 11.85 -0.65 11.12
CA ILE A 122 13.20 -1.21 11.05
C ILE A 122 13.24 -2.53 11.80
N ASN A 123 13.81 -3.56 11.18
CA ASN A 123 13.97 -4.87 11.82
C ASN A 123 15.20 -4.90 12.76
N PHE A 124 15.41 -6.01 13.47
CA PHE A 124 16.54 -6.16 14.41
C PHE A 124 17.93 -6.10 13.77
N ARG A 125 18.05 -6.24 12.44
CA ARG A 125 19.31 -6.11 11.70
C ARG A 125 19.58 -4.69 11.23
N GLY A 126 18.65 -3.76 11.45
CA GLY A 126 18.73 -2.40 10.96
C GLY A 126 18.23 -2.22 9.52
N ASP A 127 17.60 -3.23 8.90
CA ASP A 127 16.99 -3.05 7.58
C ASP A 127 15.61 -2.39 7.71
N VAL A 128 15.31 -1.42 6.83
CA VAL A 128 13.94 -0.96 6.61
C VAL A 128 13.13 -2.06 5.95
N VAL A 129 12.02 -2.44 6.58
CA VAL A 129 11.07 -3.46 6.08
C VAL A 129 9.72 -2.85 5.69
N GLY A 130 9.48 -1.60 6.05
CA GLY A 130 8.28 -0.86 5.72
C GLY A 130 8.35 0.57 6.21
N VAL A 131 7.29 1.32 5.98
CA VAL A 131 7.10 2.69 6.47
C VAL A 131 5.68 2.79 7.02
N MET A 132 5.54 3.47 8.15
CA MET A 132 4.26 3.84 8.71
C MET A 132 4.12 5.34 8.56
N CYS A 133 3.10 5.74 7.83
CA CYS A 133 2.50 7.06 7.95
C CYS A 133 1.10 6.86 8.57
#